data_AF-A0A940J511-F1
#
_entry.id   AF-A0A940J511-F1
#
_cell.length_a   1.000
_cell.length_b   1.000
_cell.length_c   1.000
_cell.angle_alpha   90.00
_cell.angle_beta   90.00
_cell.angle_gamma   90.00
#
_symmetry.space_group_name_H-M   'P 1'
#
loop_
_entity.id
_entity.type
_entity.pdbx_description
1 polymer ?
#
loop_
_entity_poly.entity_id
_entity_poly.type
_entity_poly.pdbx_seq_one_letter_code
_entity_poly.pdbx_strand_id
1 'polypeptide(L)'
;MAVLAFAAVEEFLTPLLAGVPGASRAADVLVGAAENAVTDGRALAAAWQSATPPSSTAARLWWATSVIREHRGDGHVLAATYAGLSGLETSLIHVASGLVRRDVIQPNRGWTDEQWQAGVERLRDRGLHDGTGLTEQGAALRQQIEDETDRLARPVLRDLDAELPVVREVLGALGHAIAAGGNLPAGNPMGVPFAR
;
A
#
# COMPACT_ATOMS: atom_id res chain seq x y z
N MET A 1 -5.66 -13.71 18.15
CA MET A 1 -6.07 -12.53 17.35
C MET A 1 -6.15 -12.81 15.86
N ALA A 2 -5.17 -13.44 15.21
CA ALA A 2 -5.21 -13.74 13.77
C ALA A 2 -6.44 -14.55 13.31
N VAL A 3 -6.87 -15.55 14.10
CA VAL A 3 -8.05 -16.39 13.79
C VAL A 3 -9.36 -15.59 13.69
N LEU A 4 -9.56 -14.56 14.54
CA LEU A 4 -10.76 -13.72 14.50
C LEU A 4 -10.76 -12.78 13.29
N ALA A 5 -9.59 -12.33 12.83
CA ALA A 5 -9.47 -11.49 11.64
C ALA A 5 -9.79 -12.26 10.36
N PHE A 6 -9.35 -13.51 10.25
CA PHE A 6 -9.65 -14.32 9.06
C PHE A 6 -11.13 -14.67 8.92
N ALA A 7 -11.83 -15.00 10.01
CA ALA A 7 -13.26 -15.30 9.97
C ALA A 7 -14.10 -14.12 9.43
N ALA A 8 -13.82 -12.90 9.89
CA ALA A 8 -14.52 -11.70 9.41
C ALA A 8 -14.20 -11.39 7.94
N VAL A 9 -12.95 -11.60 7.52
CA VAL A 9 -12.53 -11.46 6.13
C VAL A 9 -13.24 -12.49 5.24
N GLU A 10 -13.36 -13.74 5.69
CA GLU A 10 -14.06 -14.79 4.98
C GLU A 10 -15.54 -14.46 4.82
N GLU A 11 -16.20 -14.03 5.89
CA GLU A 11 -17.60 -13.60 5.87
C GLU A 11 -17.83 -12.48 4.84
N PHE A 12 -16.92 -11.50 4.79
CA PHE A 12 -17.04 -10.37 3.88
C PHE A 12 -16.68 -10.69 2.42
N LEU A 13 -15.56 -11.38 2.18
CA LEU A 13 -15.02 -11.58 0.83
C LEU A 13 -15.62 -12.79 0.11
N THR A 14 -16.07 -13.83 0.82
CA THR A 14 -16.60 -15.05 0.19
C THR A 14 -17.80 -14.76 -0.72
N PRO A 15 -18.80 -13.96 -0.30
CA PRO A 15 -19.91 -13.60 -1.19
C PRO A 15 -19.47 -12.79 -2.42
N LEU A 16 -18.44 -11.95 -2.27
CA LEU A 16 -17.93 -11.11 -3.37
C LEU A 16 -17.12 -11.92 -4.40
N LEU A 17 -16.55 -13.05 -3.97
CA LEU A 17 -15.85 -13.99 -4.85
C LEU A 17 -16.81 -14.96 -5.56
N ALA A 18 -18.06 -15.04 -5.12
CA ALA A 18 -19.04 -15.94 -5.73
C ALA A 18 -19.26 -15.56 -7.20
N GLY A 19 -18.88 -16.47 -8.10
CA GLY A 19 -19.00 -16.24 -9.54
C GLY A 19 -17.87 -15.43 -10.17
N VAL A 20 -16.81 -15.08 -9.44
CA VAL A 20 -15.58 -14.49 -10.00
C VAL A 20 -14.68 -15.60 -10.55
N PRO A 21 -14.53 -15.74 -11.87
CA PRO A 21 -13.70 -16.80 -12.45
C PRO A 21 -12.23 -16.63 -12.04
N GLY A 22 -11.53 -17.76 -11.86
CA GLY A 22 -10.09 -17.72 -11.58
C GLY A 22 -9.71 -17.32 -10.14
N ALA A 23 -10.66 -17.09 -9.24
CA ALA A 23 -10.38 -16.68 -7.85
C ALA A 23 -9.41 -17.63 -7.11
N SER A 24 -9.62 -18.96 -7.22
CA SER A 24 -8.70 -19.94 -6.61
C SER A 24 -7.31 -19.87 -7.22
N ARG A 25 -7.21 -19.74 -8.55
CA ARG A 25 -5.92 -19.64 -9.25
C ARG A 25 -5.18 -18.38 -8.85
N ALA A 26 -5.86 -17.23 -8.81
CA ALA A 26 -5.28 -15.98 -8.33
C ALA A 26 -4.79 -16.11 -6.88
N ALA A 27 -5.55 -16.79 -6.01
CA ALA A 27 -5.14 -17.08 -4.64
C ALA A 27 -3.85 -17.92 -4.60
N ASP A 28 -3.79 -19.01 -5.36
CA ASP A 28 -2.64 -19.92 -5.41
C ASP A 28 -1.36 -19.20 -5.84
N VAL A 29 -1.46 -18.41 -6.91
CA VAL A 29 -0.33 -17.65 -7.46
C VAL A 29 0.14 -16.58 -6.47
N LEU A 30 -0.79 -15.81 -5.89
CA LEU A 30 -0.45 -14.76 -4.93
C LEU A 30 0.15 -15.35 -3.65
N VAL A 31 -0.36 -16.49 -3.17
CA VAL A 31 0.20 -17.21 -2.02
C VAL A 31 1.64 -17.62 -2.31
N GLY A 32 1.92 -18.20 -3.48
CA GLY A 32 3.30 -18.55 -3.86
C GLY A 32 4.24 -17.35 -3.85
N ALA A 33 3.81 -16.19 -4.37
CA ALA A 33 4.62 -14.97 -4.32
C ALA A 33 4.80 -14.43 -2.90
N ALA A 34 3.77 -14.52 -2.05
CA ALA A 34 3.84 -14.11 -0.65
C ALA A 34 4.77 -15.01 0.18
N GLU A 35 4.75 -16.32 -0.04
CA GLU A 35 5.63 -17.29 0.63
C GLU A 35 7.09 -17.12 0.20
N ASN A 36 7.34 -16.80 -1.08
CA ASN A 36 8.68 -16.60 -1.62
C ASN A 36 9.24 -15.18 -1.43
N ALA A 37 8.43 -14.24 -0.88
CA ALA A 37 8.88 -12.89 -0.64
C ALA A 37 10.01 -12.88 0.41
N VAL A 38 11.18 -12.35 0.04
CA VAL A 38 12.31 -12.16 0.97
C VAL A 38 12.00 -10.99 1.90
N THR A 39 12.02 -11.26 3.21
CA THR A 39 11.57 -10.29 4.23
C THR A 39 12.69 -9.67 5.06
N ASP A 40 13.96 -9.87 4.67
CA ASP A 40 15.09 -9.19 5.30
C ASP A 40 14.93 -7.66 5.26
N GLY A 41 14.94 -7.03 6.44
CA GLY A 41 14.68 -5.59 6.57
C GLY A 41 13.22 -5.17 6.36
N ARG A 42 12.28 -6.12 6.30
CA ARG A 42 10.85 -5.89 6.03
C ARG A 42 9.98 -6.46 7.14
N ALA A 43 9.94 -5.74 8.26
CA ALA A 43 9.32 -6.23 9.49
C ALA A 43 7.82 -6.49 9.36
N LEU A 44 7.08 -5.64 8.63
CA LEU A 44 5.63 -5.80 8.47
C LEU A 44 5.31 -6.99 7.55
N ALA A 45 6.07 -7.14 6.46
CA ALA A 45 5.95 -8.29 5.58
C ALA A 45 6.28 -9.60 6.33
N ALA A 46 7.38 -9.63 7.08
CA ALA A 46 7.78 -10.77 7.91
C ALA A 46 6.70 -11.14 8.93
N ALA A 47 6.11 -10.14 9.59
CA ALA A 47 5.05 -10.36 10.56
C ALA A 47 3.83 -11.03 9.92
N TRP A 48 3.36 -10.56 8.75
CA TRP A 48 2.26 -11.21 8.03
C TRP A 48 2.62 -12.60 7.52
N GLN A 49 3.82 -12.78 6.97
CA GLN A 49 4.29 -14.06 6.44
C GLN A 49 4.41 -15.12 7.55
N SER A 50 4.69 -14.71 8.79
CA SER A 50 4.76 -15.60 9.96
C SER A 50 3.39 -16.07 10.50
N ALA A 51 2.28 -15.44 10.06
CA ALA A 51 0.95 -15.85 10.46
C ALA A 51 0.60 -17.22 9.86
N THR A 52 -0.15 -18.04 10.60
CA THR A 52 -0.62 -19.34 10.09
C THR A 52 -1.37 -19.16 8.76
N PRO A 53 -0.94 -19.82 7.68
CA PRO A 53 -1.60 -19.69 6.39
C PRO A 53 -3.08 -20.14 6.47
N PRO A 54 -4.01 -19.33 5.98
CA PRO A 54 -5.42 -19.70 5.96
C PRO A 54 -5.72 -20.71 4.84
N SER A 55 -6.86 -21.40 4.93
CA SER A 55 -7.23 -22.47 3.98
C SER A 55 -8.24 -22.05 2.92
N SER A 56 -9.18 -21.14 3.22
CA SER A 56 -10.19 -20.71 2.26
C SER A 56 -9.58 -19.80 1.17
N THR A 57 -10.16 -19.80 -0.02
CA THR A 57 -9.74 -18.92 -1.12
C THR A 57 -9.78 -17.44 -0.73
N ALA A 58 -10.84 -17.02 -0.03
CA ALA A 58 -11.02 -15.64 0.42
C ALA A 58 -9.91 -15.21 1.38
N ALA A 59 -9.65 -16.01 2.42
CA ALA A 59 -8.62 -15.69 3.40
C ALA A 59 -7.20 -15.79 2.82
N ARG A 60 -6.95 -16.74 1.90
CA ARG A 60 -5.66 -16.85 1.18
C ARG A 60 -5.37 -15.64 0.31
N LEU A 61 -6.36 -15.15 -0.43
CA LEU A 61 -6.25 -13.91 -1.21
C LEU A 61 -5.92 -12.72 -0.30
N TRP A 62 -6.67 -12.55 0.79
CA TRP A 62 -6.43 -11.48 1.74
C TRP A 62 -5.03 -11.55 2.38
N TRP A 63 -4.64 -12.72 2.86
CA TRP A 63 -3.33 -12.92 3.47
C TRP A 63 -2.20 -12.62 2.48
N ALA A 64 -2.24 -13.20 1.28
CA ALA A 64 -1.19 -13.02 0.28
C ALA A 64 -1.07 -11.56 -0.18
N THR A 65 -2.19 -10.90 -0.45
CA THR A 65 -2.19 -9.47 -0.81
C THR A 65 -1.71 -8.59 0.34
N SER A 66 -1.98 -8.94 1.60
CA SER A 66 -1.45 -8.25 2.77
C SER A 66 0.07 -8.37 2.87
N VAL A 67 0.62 -9.58 2.72
CA VAL A 67 2.08 -9.81 2.69
C VAL A 67 2.74 -8.99 1.58
N ILE A 68 2.23 -9.05 0.35
CA ILE A 68 2.79 -8.33 -0.80
C ILE A 68 2.68 -6.81 -0.61
N ARG A 69 1.55 -6.32 -0.09
CA ARG A 69 1.33 -4.91 0.21
C ARG A 69 2.29 -4.40 1.27
N GLU A 70 2.47 -5.14 2.37
CA GLU A 70 3.44 -4.77 3.40
C GLU A 70 4.88 -4.91 2.92
N HIS A 71 5.20 -5.89 2.08
CA HIS A 71 6.51 -6.01 1.45
C HIS A 71 6.85 -4.76 0.64
N ARG A 72 5.94 -4.29 -0.24
CA ARG A 72 6.14 -3.02 -0.96
C ARG A 72 6.22 -1.83 -0.01
N GLY A 73 5.37 -1.80 1.02
CA GLY A 73 5.34 -0.74 2.04
C GLY A 73 6.66 -0.60 2.81
N ASP A 74 7.22 -1.70 3.30
CA ASP A 74 8.54 -1.73 3.94
C ASP A 74 9.63 -1.24 2.97
N GLY A 75 9.52 -1.59 1.68
CA GLY A 75 10.42 -1.08 0.64
C GLY A 75 10.35 0.43 0.47
N HIS A 76 9.13 1.00 0.52
CA HIS A 76 8.94 2.44 0.48
C HIS A 76 9.54 3.14 1.70
N VAL A 77 9.37 2.56 2.90
CA VAL A 77 9.99 3.09 4.13
C VAL A 77 11.51 3.10 4.01
N LEU A 78 12.10 2.02 3.48
CA LEU A 78 13.56 1.95 3.24
C LEU A 78 14.01 3.01 2.24
N ALA A 79 13.33 3.15 1.09
CA ALA A 79 13.66 4.14 0.06
C ALA A 79 13.57 5.58 0.58
N ALA A 80 12.49 5.92 1.30
CA ALA A 80 12.29 7.24 1.88
C ALA A 80 13.33 7.55 2.98
N THR A 81 13.63 6.58 3.84
CA THR A 81 14.65 6.73 4.89
C THR A 81 16.05 6.92 4.27
N TYR A 82 16.38 6.16 3.23
CA TYR A 82 17.64 6.31 2.50
C TYR A 82 17.77 7.68 1.82
N ALA A 83 16.65 8.22 1.30
CA ALA A 83 16.57 9.58 0.78
C ALA A 83 16.62 10.69 1.87
N GLY A 84 16.78 10.30 3.14
CA GLY A 84 16.87 11.21 4.27
C GLY A 84 15.55 11.91 4.60
N LEU A 85 14.41 11.28 4.32
CA LEU A 85 13.11 11.77 4.72
C LEU A 85 12.64 11.09 6.01
N SER A 86 12.07 11.88 6.91
CA SER A 86 11.25 11.37 8.01
C SER A 86 9.87 10.92 7.52
N GLY A 87 9.14 10.20 8.37
CA GLY A 87 7.74 9.81 8.06
C GLY A 87 6.80 11.02 7.87
N LEU A 88 7.05 12.11 8.60
CA LEU A 88 6.32 13.36 8.40
C LEU A 88 6.66 14.02 7.06
N GLU A 89 7.94 14.12 6.70
CA GLU A 89 8.37 14.72 5.43
C GLU A 89 7.89 13.90 4.21
N THR A 90 7.84 12.57 4.35
CA THR A 90 7.22 11.70 3.35
C THR A 90 5.73 12.01 3.19
N SER A 91 5.02 12.20 4.31
CA SER A 91 3.60 12.59 4.30
C SER A 91 3.38 13.98 3.67
N LEU A 92 4.25 14.93 3.96
CA LEU A 92 4.25 16.28 3.39
C LEU A 92 4.43 16.25 1.87
N ILE A 93 5.43 15.48 1.39
CA ILE A 93 5.67 15.31 -0.05
C ILE A 93 4.48 14.64 -0.73
N HIS A 94 3.84 13.66 -0.09
CA HIS A 94 2.65 13.02 -0.62
C HIS A 94 1.45 13.99 -0.70
N VAL A 95 1.22 14.82 0.32
CA VAL A 95 0.19 15.88 0.25
C VAL A 95 0.53 16.91 -0.82
N ALA A 96 1.79 17.35 -0.91
CA ALA A 96 2.22 18.34 -1.90
C ALA A 96 2.12 17.83 -3.35
N SER A 97 2.05 16.50 -3.56
CA SER A 97 1.76 15.90 -4.86
C SER A 97 0.30 16.05 -5.31
N GLY A 98 -0.61 16.46 -4.41
CA GLY A 98 -2.04 16.62 -4.69
C GLY A 98 -2.85 15.32 -4.71
N LEU A 99 -2.21 14.16 -4.51
CA LEU A 99 -2.88 12.86 -4.48
C LEU A 99 -3.73 12.65 -3.22
N VAL A 100 -3.36 13.32 -2.12
CA VAL A 100 -4.05 13.26 -0.83
C VAL A 100 -4.08 14.64 -0.20
N ARG A 101 -5.00 14.85 0.74
CA ARG A 101 -5.16 16.15 1.41
C ARG A 101 -4.59 16.13 2.83
N ARG A 102 -4.11 17.29 3.29
CA ARG A 102 -3.60 17.48 4.66
C ARG A 102 -4.66 17.16 5.72
N ASP A 103 -5.89 17.63 5.53
CA ASP A 103 -7.02 17.43 6.46
C ASP A 103 -7.36 15.94 6.67
N VAL A 104 -6.92 15.07 5.75
CA VAL A 104 -7.00 13.62 5.88
C VAL A 104 -5.74 13.07 6.53
N ILE A 105 -4.57 13.34 5.95
CA ILE A 105 -3.32 12.65 6.33
C ILE A 105 -2.85 13.04 7.73
N GLN A 106 -2.85 14.34 8.04
CA GLN A 106 -2.30 14.84 9.29
C GLN A 106 -2.96 14.22 10.53
N PRO A 107 -4.31 14.25 10.69
CA PRO A 107 -4.95 13.66 11.87
C PRO A 107 -4.80 12.14 11.92
N ASN A 108 -4.87 11.44 10.77
CA ASN A 108 -4.70 9.99 10.72
C ASN A 108 -3.29 9.52 11.11
N ARG A 109 -2.29 10.41 11.00
CA ARG A 109 -0.90 10.13 11.38
C ARG A 109 -0.50 10.73 12.74
N GLY A 110 -1.41 11.48 13.37
CA GLY A 110 -1.21 12.03 14.72
C GLY A 110 -0.23 13.20 14.80
N TRP A 111 0.01 13.92 13.71
CA TRP A 111 0.92 15.07 13.69
C TRP A 111 0.21 16.36 14.12
N THR A 112 0.84 17.14 14.99
CA THR A 112 0.36 18.49 15.33
C THR A 112 0.64 19.49 14.20
N ASP A 113 0.00 20.66 14.26
CA ASP A 113 0.24 21.73 13.28
C ASP A 113 1.67 22.29 13.37
N GLU A 114 2.23 22.35 14.58
CA GLU A 114 3.60 22.80 14.81
C GLU A 114 4.60 21.82 14.20
N GLN A 115 4.38 20.51 14.38
CA GLN A 115 5.22 19.48 13.76
C GLN A 115 5.14 19.59 12.23
N TRP A 116 3.93 19.74 11.68
CA TRP A 116 3.70 19.88 10.25
C TRP A 116 4.46 21.08 9.67
N GLN A 117 4.31 22.26 10.29
CA GLN A 117 4.96 23.49 9.85
C GLN A 117 6.49 23.37 9.92
N ALA A 118 7.03 22.83 11.01
CA ALA A 118 8.47 22.57 11.13
C ALA A 118 8.97 21.59 10.05
N GLY A 119 8.15 20.61 9.65
CA GLY A 119 8.47 19.73 8.54
C GLY A 119 8.49 20.44 7.18
N VAL A 120 7.55 21.34 6.93
CA VAL A 120 7.56 22.19 5.72
C VAL A 120 8.84 23.03 5.69
N GLU A 121 9.22 23.66 6.80
CA GLU A 121 10.43 24.46 6.91
C GLU A 121 11.69 23.65 6.61
N ARG A 122 11.83 22.45 7.17
CA ARG A 122 12.97 21.55 6.82
C ARG A 122 13.01 21.20 5.34
N LEU A 123 11.87 20.97 4.69
CA LEU A 123 11.82 20.72 3.25
C LEU A 123 12.19 21.98 2.43
N ARG A 124 11.79 23.17 2.90
CA ARG A 124 12.19 24.46 2.28
C ARG A 124 13.69 24.70 2.38
N ASP A 125 14.27 24.47 3.55
CA ASP A 125 15.72 24.62 3.77
C ASP A 125 16.54 23.69 2.88
N ARG A 126 15.97 22.53 2.51
CA ARG A 126 16.55 21.57 1.57
C ARG A 126 16.24 21.88 0.10
N GLY A 127 15.49 22.94 -0.19
CA GLY A 127 15.08 23.30 -1.55
C GLY A 127 14.07 22.34 -2.17
N LEU A 128 13.38 21.50 -1.38
CA LEU A 128 12.40 20.52 -1.84
C LEU A 128 10.97 21.07 -1.89
N HIS A 129 10.72 22.20 -1.23
CA HIS A 129 9.41 22.84 -1.14
C HIS A 129 9.54 24.36 -1.25
N ASP A 130 8.65 25.04 -1.99
CA ASP A 130 8.72 26.50 -2.23
C ASP A 130 7.73 27.32 -1.38
N GLY A 131 6.84 26.66 -0.66
CA GLY A 131 5.81 27.25 0.21
C GLY A 131 4.40 27.02 -0.30
N THR A 132 4.26 26.74 -1.59
CA THR A 132 2.99 26.38 -2.23
C THR A 132 2.95 24.91 -2.63
N GLY A 133 4.11 24.31 -2.93
CA GLY A 133 4.22 22.88 -3.21
C GLY A 133 5.67 22.42 -3.36
N LEU A 134 5.84 21.26 -3.99
CA LEU A 134 7.16 20.73 -4.31
C LEU A 134 7.86 21.61 -5.35
N THR A 135 9.16 21.85 -5.14
CA THR A 135 10.03 22.34 -6.20
C THR A 135 10.27 21.25 -7.25
N GLU A 136 10.94 21.59 -8.36
CA GLU A 136 11.42 20.58 -9.32
C GLU A 136 12.32 19.53 -8.64
N GLN A 137 13.21 19.96 -7.75
CA GLN A 137 14.05 19.05 -6.97
C GLN A 137 13.23 18.17 -6.03
N GLY A 138 12.19 18.72 -5.38
CA GLY A 138 11.26 17.95 -4.55
C GLY A 138 10.48 16.91 -5.34
N ALA A 139 10.01 17.28 -6.53
CA ALA A 139 9.31 16.37 -7.44
C ALA A 139 10.25 15.26 -7.95
N ALA A 140 11.49 15.60 -8.30
CA ALA A 140 12.50 14.62 -8.72
C ALA A 140 12.87 13.64 -7.59
N LEU A 141 13.05 14.13 -6.36
CA LEU A 141 13.29 13.27 -5.19
C LEU A 141 12.12 12.33 -4.95
N ARG A 142 10.89 12.84 -5.04
CA ARG A 142 9.69 12.01 -4.92
C ARG A 142 9.69 10.90 -5.97
N GLN A 143 9.94 11.23 -7.24
CA GLN A 143 9.98 10.25 -8.32
C GLN A 143 11.04 9.18 -8.07
N GLN A 144 12.24 9.58 -7.64
CA GLN A 144 13.31 8.65 -7.28
C GLN A 144 12.88 7.66 -6.19
N ILE A 145 12.15 8.13 -5.16
CA ILE A 145 11.65 7.24 -4.08
C ILE A 145 10.62 6.25 -4.62
N GLU A 146 9.71 6.68 -5.50
CA GLU A 146 8.72 5.79 -6.11
C GLU A 146 9.40 4.74 -7.01
N ASP A 147 10.37 5.15 -7.83
CA ASP A 147 11.14 4.25 -8.69
C ASP A 147 11.91 3.21 -7.87
N GLU A 148 12.54 3.63 -6.78
CA GLU A 148 13.26 2.75 -5.87
C GLU A 148 12.31 1.80 -5.11
N THR A 149 11.13 2.29 -4.72
CA THR A 149 10.08 1.47 -4.13
C THR A 149 9.67 0.35 -5.09
N ASP A 150 9.44 0.66 -6.36
CA ASP A 150 9.05 -0.31 -7.37
C ASP A 150 10.19 -1.28 -7.73
N ARG A 151 11.44 -0.78 -7.78
CA ARG A 151 12.63 -1.61 -7.94
C ARG A 151 12.75 -2.64 -6.83
N LEU A 152 12.56 -2.22 -5.58
CA LEU A 152 12.61 -3.08 -4.39
C LEU A 152 11.45 -4.08 -4.32
N ALA A 153 10.30 -3.77 -4.93
CA ALA A 153 9.15 -4.67 -5.00
C ALA A 153 9.23 -5.65 -6.18
N ARG A 154 10.03 -5.35 -7.21
CA ARG A 154 10.04 -6.10 -8.48
C ARG A 154 10.26 -7.61 -8.34
N PRO A 155 11.13 -8.15 -7.46
CA PRO A 155 11.33 -9.59 -7.37
C PRO A 155 10.02 -10.36 -7.12
N VAL A 156 9.22 -9.92 -6.14
CA VAL A 156 7.92 -10.54 -5.81
C VAL A 156 6.94 -10.44 -6.96
N LEU A 157 6.93 -9.32 -7.68
CA LEU A 157 6.01 -9.09 -8.80
C LEU A 157 6.44 -9.83 -10.07
N ARG A 158 7.74 -10.05 -10.29
CA ARG A 158 8.26 -10.77 -11.46
C ARG A 158 7.74 -12.20 -11.49
N ASP A 159 7.63 -12.84 -10.34
CA ASP A 159 7.12 -14.20 -10.22
C ASP A 159 5.62 -14.29 -10.59
N LEU A 160 4.93 -13.15 -10.65
CA LEU A 160 3.53 -13.03 -11.03
C LEU A 160 3.31 -12.67 -12.51
N ASP A 161 4.36 -12.34 -13.29
CA ASP A 161 4.21 -11.71 -14.61
C ASP A 161 3.31 -12.52 -15.57
N ALA A 162 3.42 -13.85 -15.56
CA ALA A 162 2.61 -14.74 -16.42
C ALA A 162 1.13 -14.83 -16.00
N GLU A 163 0.85 -14.60 -14.71
CA GLU A 163 -0.47 -14.74 -14.09
C GLU A 163 -1.11 -13.37 -13.79
N LEU A 164 -0.42 -12.28 -14.13
CA LEU A 164 -0.88 -10.92 -13.91
C LEU A 164 -2.27 -10.64 -14.51
N PRO A 165 -2.65 -11.17 -15.69
CA PRO A 165 -4.00 -10.98 -16.22
C PRO A 165 -5.10 -11.54 -15.30
N VAL A 166 -4.96 -12.79 -14.82
CA VAL A 166 -5.97 -13.41 -13.95
C VAL A 166 -6.00 -12.74 -12.58
N VAL A 167 -4.83 -12.39 -12.03
CA VAL A 167 -4.74 -11.64 -10.77
C VAL A 167 -5.42 -10.28 -10.90
N ARG A 168 -5.19 -9.56 -11.99
CA ARG A 168 -5.81 -8.25 -12.24
C ARG A 168 -7.32 -8.34 -12.38
N GLU A 169 -7.82 -9.36 -13.08
CA GLU A 169 -9.26 -9.58 -13.25
C GLU A 169 -9.94 -9.82 -11.91
N VAL A 170 -9.40 -10.74 -11.10
CA VAL A 170 -9.96 -11.08 -9.78
C VAL A 170 -9.87 -9.90 -8.81
N LEU A 171 -8.70 -9.28 -8.65
CA LEU A 171 -8.52 -8.16 -7.72
C LEU A 171 -9.27 -6.90 -8.18
N GLY A 172 -9.40 -6.69 -9.50
CA GLY A 172 -10.19 -5.60 -10.08
C GLY A 172 -11.69 -5.77 -9.81
N ALA A 173 -12.23 -6.98 -10.03
CA ALA A 173 -13.62 -7.29 -9.73
C ALA A 173 -13.94 -7.09 -8.24
N LEU A 174 -13.06 -7.58 -7.35
CA LEU A 174 -13.17 -7.34 -5.91
C LEU A 174 -13.10 -5.86 -5.55
N GLY A 175 -12.13 -5.12 -6.09
CA GLY A 175 -11.97 -3.70 -5.84
C GLY A 175 -13.22 -2.90 -6.22
N HIS A 176 -13.80 -3.18 -7.40
CA HIS A 176 -15.05 -2.57 -7.84
C HIS A 176 -16.24 -2.94 -6.94
N ALA A 177 -16.38 -4.21 -6.57
CA ALA A 177 -17.46 -4.65 -5.70
C ALA A 177 -17.39 -4.00 -4.30
N ILE A 178 -16.18 -3.93 -3.73
CA ILE A 178 -15.94 -3.28 -2.43
C ILE A 178 -16.25 -1.78 -2.50
N ALA A 179 -15.82 -1.10 -3.56
CA ALA A 179 -16.11 0.32 -3.76
C ALA A 179 -17.61 0.58 -3.93
N ALA A 180 -18.31 -0.26 -4.70
CA ALA A 180 -19.76 -0.16 -4.88
C ALA A 180 -20.55 -0.44 -3.60
N GLY A 181 -19.99 -1.22 -2.67
CA GLY A 181 -20.59 -1.52 -1.37
C GLY A 181 -20.65 -0.34 -0.40
N GLY A 182 -20.07 0.83 -0.73
CA GLY A 182 -20.17 2.05 0.08
C GLY A 182 -19.38 2.03 1.40
N ASN A 183 -18.59 0.98 1.65
CA ASN A 183 -17.85 0.79 2.90
C ASN A 183 -16.50 1.53 2.94
N LEU A 184 -16.11 2.22 1.87
CA LEU A 184 -14.86 2.99 1.80
C LEU A 184 -15.12 4.48 2.10
N PRO A 185 -14.53 5.04 3.18
CA PRO A 185 -14.70 6.45 3.49
C PRO A 185 -14.05 7.33 2.43
N ALA A 186 -14.79 8.33 1.93
CA ALA A 186 -14.32 9.27 0.94
C ALA A 186 -13.05 10.01 1.42
N GLY A 187 -12.07 10.15 0.54
CA GLY A 187 -10.80 10.80 0.87
C GLY A 187 -9.95 10.00 1.86
N ASN A 188 -9.93 8.67 1.78
CA ASN A 188 -9.10 7.84 2.64
C ASN A 188 -7.58 8.14 2.51
N PRO A 189 -6.77 7.87 3.55
CA PRO A 189 -5.33 8.11 3.53
C PRO A 189 -4.55 7.17 2.60
N MET A 190 -5.23 6.22 1.95
CA MET A 190 -4.65 5.29 0.98
C MET A 190 -4.69 5.83 -0.46
N GLY A 191 -5.36 6.97 -0.69
CA GLY A 191 -5.41 7.61 -2.01
C GLY A 191 -6.23 6.83 -3.04
N VAL A 192 -7.17 5.99 -2.61
CA VAL A 192 -8.04 5.24 -3.53
C VAL A 192 -8.87 6.23 -4.35
N PRO A 193 -8.83 6.19 -5.70
CA PRO A 193 -9.65 7.06 -6.52
C PRO A 193 -11.12 6.69 -6.34
N PHE A 194 -11.93 7.65 -5.91
CA PHE A 194 -13.38 7.51 -5.89
C PHE A 194 -13.91 7.90 -7.26
N ALA A 195 -14.84 7.11 -7.80
CA ALA A 195 -15.60 7.52 -8.97
C ALA A 195 -16.29 8.86 -8.62
N ARG A 196 -16.01 9.88 -9.43
CA ARG A 196 -16.74 11.16 -9.38
C ARG A 196 -18.06 11.03 -10.10
#